data_AF-A0A8R1J1B7-F1
#
_entry.id   AF-A0A8R1J1B7-F1
#
_cell.length_a   1.000
_cell.length_b   1.000
_cell.length_c   1.000
_cell.angle_alpha   90.00
_cell.angle_beta   90.00
_cell.angle_gamma   90.00
#
_symmetry.space_group_name_H-M   'P 1'
#
loop_
_entity.id
_entity.type
_entity.pdbx_description
1 polymer ?
#
loop_
_entity_poly.entity_id
_entity_poly.type
_entity_poly.pdbx_seq_one_letter_code
_entity_poly.pdbx_strand_id
1 'polypeptide(L)'
;MVRTAHSADSANVNLAYALIDANHVKRARDLVERQNLYVDERMLQYFTTVASTQENPRLLKDLFIVFNGRTSTLELNKLLELATKKMYGKNDMESLEELSKEIDSTSFPLQHKLRTFFEDFKRKQTESVEFD
;
A
#
# COMPACT_ATOMS: atom_id res chain seq x y z
N MET A 1 31.57 0.82 -14.10
CA MET A 1 31.02 0.77 -12.73
C MET A 1 29.50 0.95 -12.81
N VAL A 2 28.71 -0.13 -12.90
CA VAL A 2 27.23 -0.06 -13.03
C VAL A 2 26.52 -1.00 -12.03
N ARG A 3 27.26 -1.91 -11.38
CA ARG A 3 26.68 -2.91 -10.46
C ARG A 3 26.32 -2.36 -9.07
N THR A 4 26.97 -1.28 -8.62
CA THR A 4 26.82 -0.77 -7.25
C THR A 4 25.56 0.06 -7.03
N ALA A 5 25.06 0.77 -8.06
CA ALA A 5 23.83 1.57 -7.96
C ALA A 5 22.60 0.68 -7.78
N HIS A 6 22.42 -0.33 -8.64
CA HIS A 6 21.30 -1.28 -8.52
C HIS A 6 21.31 -2.11 -7.23
N SER A 7 22.49 -2.44 -6.68
CA SER A 7 22.58 -3.15 -5.39
C SER A 7 22.26 -2.24 -4.20
N ALA A 8 22.57 -0.94 -4.30
CA ALA A 8 22.25 0.03 -3.26
C ALA A 8 20.74 0.32 -3.24
N ASP A 9 20.12 0.45 -4.42
CA ASP A 9 18.67 0.65 -4.54
C ASP A 9 17.90 -0.54 -3.99
N SER A 10 18.31 -1.77 -4.31
CA SER A 10 17.65 -2.97 -3.75
C SER A 10 17.82 -3.10 -2.24
N ALA A 11 19.00 -2.76 -1.71
CA ALA A 11 19.24 -2.73 -0.26
C ALA A 11 18.37 -1.66 0.42
N ASN A 12 18.23 -0.48 -0.18
CA ASN A 12 17.40 0.60 0.35
C ASN A 12 15.91 0.27 0.26
N VAL A 13 15.46 -0.44 -0.78
CA VAL A 13 14.07 -0.92 -0.88
C VAL A 13 13.79 -2.00 0.18
N ASN A 14 14.73 -2.93 0.41
CA ASN A 14 14.61 -3.90 1.50
C ASN A 14 14.61 -3.21 2.87
N LEU A 15 15.41 -2.16 3.06
CA LEU A 15 15.38 -1.35 4.27
C LEU A 15 14.04 -0.63 4.43
N ALA A 16 13.48 -0.07 3.34
CA ALA A 16 12.15 0.53 3.36
C ALA A 16 11.10 -0.52 3.80
N TYR A 17 11.14 -1.73 3.25
CA TYR A 17 10.27 -2.82 3.70
C TYR A 17 10.42 -3.13 5.19
N ALA A 18 11.65 -3.28 5.69
CA ALA A 18 11.91 -3.53 7.10
C ALA A 18 11.43 -2.40 8.02
N LEU A 19 11.54 -1.14 7.57
CA LEU A 19 10.99 0.01 8.27
C LEU A 19 9.45 -0.03 8.31
N ILE A 20 8.79 -0.44 7.22
CA ILE A 20 7.34 -0.60 7.19
C ILE A 20 6.91 -1.69 8.19
N ASP A 21 7.56 -2.85 8.14
CA ASP A 21 7.27 -3.98 9.03
C ASP A 21 7.44 -3.60 10.52
N ALA A 22 8.47 -2.79 10.82
CA ALA A 22 8.70 -2.20 12.14
C ALA A 22 7.79 -1.01 12.50
N ASN A 23 6.74 -0.74 11.72
CA ASN A 23 5.78 0.37 11.92
C ASN A 23 6.41 1.77 11.86
N HIS A 24 7.45 1.95 11.06
CA HIS A 24 8.13 3.22 10.78
C HIS A 24 7.80 3.77 9.38
N VAL A 25 6.51 3.77 9.03
CA VAL A 25 5.98 4.14 7.70
C VAL A 25 6.50 5.49 7.20
N LYS A 26 6.49 6.53 8.06
CA LYS A 26 7.01 7.86 7.69
C LYS A 26 8.48 7.84 7.30
N ARG A 27 9.31 7.10 8.04
CA ARG A 27 10.75 6.98 7.74
C ARG A 27 10.98 6.17 6.46
N ALA A 28 10.17 5.14 6.22
CA ALA A 28 10.22 4.37 4.98
C ALA A 28 9.87 5.26 3.77
N ARG A 29 8.80 6.06 3.88
CA ARG A 29 8.40 7.03 2.85
C ARG A 29 9.49 8.07 2.59
N ASP A 30 10.04 8.68 3.65
CA ASP A 30 11.15 9.63 3.53
C ASP A 30 12.37 9.02 2.83
N LEU A 31 12.72 7.75 3.14
CA LEU A 31 13.83 7.06 2.50
C LEU A 31 13.58 6.88 1.01
N VAL A 32 12.41 6.37 0.65
CA VAL A 32 12.00 6.13 -0.75
C VAL A 32 11.95 7.43 -1.55
N GLU A 33 11.45 8.51 -0.96
CA GLU A 33 11.39 9.82 -1.59
C GLU A 33 12.78 10.45 -1.77
N ARG A 34 13.60 10.47 -0.71
CA ARG A 34 14.94 11.10 -0.74
C ARG A 34 15.90 10.39 -1.68
N GLN A 35 15.83 9.06 -1.74
CA GLN A 35 16.69 8.24 -2.58
C GLN A 35 16.07 7.99 -3.97
N ASN A 36 14.87 8.51 -4.23
CA ASN A 36 14.11 8.29 -5.46
C ASN A 36 14.02 6.81 -5.86
N LEU A 37 13.72 5.96 -4.89
CA LEU A 37 13.72 4.51 -5.06
C LEU A 37 12.51 4.06 -5.88
N TYR A 38 12.76 3.14 -6.80
CA TYR A 38 11.71 2.41 -7.52
C TYR A 38 11.71 0.96 -7.08
N VAL A 39 10.51 0.39 -6.94
CA VAL A 39 10.34 -1.02 -6.60
C VAL A 39 9.92 -1.77 -7.84
N ASP A 40 10.71 -2.77 -8.21
CA ASP A 40 10.37 -3.66 -9.30
C ASP A 40 9.20 -4.60 -8.93
N GLU A 41 8.53 -5.12 -9.95
CA GLU A 41 7.37 -6.00 -9.81
C GLU A 41 7.66 -7.23 -8.93
N ARG A 42 8.81 -7.88 -9.13
CA ARG A 42 9.14 -9.13 -8.42
C ARG A 42 9.34 -8.88 -6.94
N MET A 43 9.98 -7.76 -6.60
CA MET A 43 10.24 -7.37 -5.23
C MET A 43 8.96 -6.96 -4.51
N LEU A 44 8.08 -6.17 -5.16
CA LEU A 44 6.78 -5.85 -4.58
C LEU A 44 5.92 -7.11 -4.39
N GLN A 45 5.93 -8.02 -5.36
CA GLN A 45 5.20 -9.29 -5.27
C GLN A 45 5.72 -10.16 -4.12
N TYR A 46 7.04 -10.19 -3.91
CA TYR A 46 7.66 -10.87 -2.78
C TYR A 46 7.17 -10.27 -1.45
N PHE A 47 7.27 -8.95 -1.26
CA PHE A 47 6.80 -8.27 -0.05
C PHE A 47 5.31 -8.48 0.21
N THR A 48 4.49 -8.39 -0.84
CA THR A 48 3.04 -8.63 -0.77
C THR A 48 2.75 -10.05 -0.31
N THR A 49 3.50 -11.03 -0.83
CA THR A 49 3.36 -12.44 -0.45
C THR A 49 3.73 -12.64 1.01
N VAL A 50 4.88 -12.12 1.46
CA VAL A 50 5.32 -12.21 2.86
C VAL A 50 4.28 -11.58 3.79
N ALA A 51 3.84 -10.35 3.53
CA ALA A 51 2.82 -9.67 4.32
C ALA A 51 1.48 -10.41 4.35
N SER A 52 1.09 -10.99 3.22
CA SER A 52 -0.12 -11.82 3.11
C SER A 52 -0.04 -13.08 3.97
N THR A 53 1.11 -13.77 3.97
CA THR A 53 1.34 -15.00 4.78
C THR A 53 1.38 -14.74 6.28
N GLN A 54 1.87 -13.57 6.69
CA GLN A 54 1.83 -13.14 8.09
C GLN A 54 0.43 -12.69 8.56
N GLU A 55 -0.56 -12.72 7.65
CA GLU A 55 -1.91 -12.21 7.87
C GLU A 55 -1.96 -10.80 8.45
N ASN A 56 -1.01 -9.95 8.06
CA ASN A 56 -0.89 -8.59 8.56
C ASN A 56 -1.50 -7.60 7.55
N PRO A 57 -2.80 -7.26 7.65
CA PRO A 57 -3.45 -6.33 6.73
C PRO A 57 -2.84 -4.93 6.80
N ARG A 58 -2.36 -4.50 7.97
CA ARG A 58 -1.69 -3.21 8.16
C ARG A 58 -0.44 -3.12 7.29
N LEU A 59 0.40 -4.15 7.29
CA LEU A 59 1.61 -4.17 6.46
C LEU A 59 1.28 -4.02 4.97
N LEU A 60 0.22 -4.66 4.49
CA LEU A 60 -0.23 -4.52 3.09
C LEU A 60 -0.71 -3.09 2.75
N LYS A 61 -1.42 -2.43 3.68
CA LYS A 61 -1.77 -1.01 3.59
C LYS A 61 -0.53 -0.14 3.45
N ASP A 62 0.41 -0.33 4.37
CA ASP A 62 1.57 0.55 4.50
C ASP A 62 2.53 0.37 3.31
N LEU A 63 2.61 -0.84 2.74
CA LEU A 63 3.30 -1.09 1.47
C LEU A 63 2.71 -0.25 0.33
N PHE A 64 1.38 -0.16 0.23
CA PHE A 64 0.75 0.69 -0.77
C PHE A 64 1.08 2.16 -0.51
N ILE A 65 0.92 2.65 0.72
CA ILE A 65 1.20 4.05 1.09
C ILE A 65 2.64 4.45 0.73
N VAL A 66 3.62 3.61 1.06
CA VAL A 66 5.04 3.95 0.86
C VAL A 66 5.48 3.83 -0.59
N PHE A 67 4.96 2.85 -1.34
CA PHE A 67 5.39 2.60 -2.73
C PHE A 67 4.44 3.19 -3.78
N ASN A 68 3.44 3.96 -3.38
CA ASN A 68 2.58 4.69 -4.31
C ASN A 68 3.42 5.66 -5.16
N GLY A 69 3.25 5.59 -6.48
CA GLY A 69 4.06 6.35 -7.45
C GLY A 69 5.50 5.85 -7.64
N ARG A 70 5.88 4.74 -6.99
CA ARG A 70 7.25 4.15 -7.03
C ARG A 70 7.31 2.81 -7.74
N THR A 71 6.17 2.32 -8.20
CA THR A 71 6.03 1.10 -9.00
C THR A 71 4.83 1.24 -9.94
N SER A 72 4.55 0.21 -10.74
CA SER A 72 3.46 0.28 -11.71
C SER A 72 2.09 0.33 -11.03
N THR A 73 1.17 1.08 -11.64
CA THR A 73 -0.24 1.13 -11.24
C THR A 73 -0.88 -0.26 -11.19
N LEU A 74 -0.48 -1.17 -12.10
CA LEU A 74 -0.99 -2.53 -12.14
C LEU A 74 -0.65 -3.29 -10.86
N GLU A 75 0.61 -3.25 -10.44
CA GLU A 75 1.08 -3.95 -9.25
C GLU A 75 0.49 -3.36 -7.97
N LEU A 76 0.36 -2.02 -7.90
CA LEU A 76 -0.30 -1.36 -6.78
C LEU A 76 -1.80 -1.72 -6.69
N ASN A 77 -2.49 -1.86 -7.82
CA ASN A 77 -3.88 -2.33 -7.80
C ASN A 77 -4.00 -3.78 -7.30
N LYS A 78 -3.11 -4.69 -7.73
CA LYS A 78 -3.09 -6.07 -7.20
C LYS A 78 -2.85 -6.10 -5.69
N LEU A 79 -1.93 -5.27 -5.19
CA LEU A 79 -1.68 -5.10 -3.77
C LEU A 79 -2.93 -4.60 -3.03
N LEU A 80 -3.59 -3.57 -3.57
CA LEU A 80 -4.82 -3.02 -3.00
C LEU A 80 -5.96 -4.03 -2.95
N GLU A 81 -6.16 -4.84 -3.98
CA GLU A 81 -7.17 -5.91 -3.97
C GLU A 81 -6.94 -6.90 -2.83
N LEU A 82 -5.69 -7.27 -2.59
CA LEU A 82 -5.34 -8.19 -1.51
C LEU A 82 -5.46 -7.53 -0.13
N ALA A 83 -5.03 -6.28 0.00
CA ALA A 83 -5.12 -5.48 1.22
C ALA A 83 -6.58 -5.28 1.65
N THR A 84 -7.42 -4.78 0.73
CA THR A 84 -8.85 -4.52 0.98
C THR A 84 -9.61 -5.78 1.37
N LYS A 85 -9.38 -6.90 0.66
CA LYS A 85 -10.01 -8.19 0.98
C LYS A 85 -9.67 -8.66 2.40
N LYS A 86 -8.40 -8.52 2.82
CA LYS A 86 -7.96 -8.94 4.16
C LYS A 86 -8.48 -8.02 5.26
N MET A 87 -8.46 -6.71 5.07
CA MET A 87 -8.98 -5.75 6.05
C MET A 87 -10.48 -5.93 6.24
N TYR A 88 -11.24 -6.00 5.14
CA TYR A 88 -12.69 -6.20 5.19
C TYR A 88 -13.04 -7.52 5.89
N GLY A 89 -12.31 -8.60 5.58
CA GLY A 89 -12.49 -9.89 6.25
C GLY A 89 -12.18 -9.88 7.76
N LYS A 90 -11.29 -8.99 8.21
CA LYS A 90 -10.96 -8.79 9.64
C LYS A 90 -11.77 -7.69 10.31
N ASN A 91 -12.74 -7.09 9.62
CA ASN A 91 -13.52 -5.94 10.08
C ASN A 91 -12.65 -4.73 10.49
N ASP A 92 -11.48 -4.57 9.85
CA ASP A 92 -10.55 -3.48 10.08
C ASP A 92 -10.97 -2.25 9.24
N MET A 93 -12.04 -1.60 9.68
CA MET A 93 -12.65 -0.47 8.98
C MET A 93 -11.80 0.80 9.05
N GLU A 94 -11.05 0.98 10.14
CA GLU A 94 -10.14 2.11 10.32
C GLU A 94 -9.03 2.10 9.26
N SER A 95 -8.38 0.94 9.04
CA SER A 95 -7.37 0.80 7.99
C SER A 95 -7.93 1.00 6.58
N LEU A 96 -9.18 0.58 6.33
CA LEU A 96 -9.85 0.82 5.05
C LEU A 96 -10.13 2.31 4.81
N GLU A 97 -10.49 3.04 5.86
CA GLU A 97 -10.72 4.48 5.78
C GLU A 97 -9.43 5.25 5.52
N GLU A 98 -8.34 4.91 6.21
CA GLU A 98 -7.02 5.50 5.95
C GLU A 98 -6.57 5.24 4.51
N LEU A 99 -6.77 4.01 4.03
CA LEU A 99 -6.42 3.63 2.65
C LEU A 99 -7.24 4.42 1.63
N SER A 100 -8.54 4.57 1.89
CA SER A 100 -9.47 5.38 1.08
C SER A 100 -9.02 6.84 0.98
N LYS A 101 -8.63 7.44 2.12
CA LYS A 101 -8.07 8.80 2.18
C LYS A 101 -6.77 8.95 1.40
N GLU A 102 -5.87 7.98 1.47
CA GLU A 102 -4.60 8.01 0.71
C GLU A 102 -4.85 7.87 -0.81
N ILE A 103 -5.79 7.01 -1.21
CA ILE A 103 -6.16 6.85 -2.63
C ILE A 103 -6.69 8.19 -3.19
N ASP A 104 -7.57 8.85 -2.44
CA ASP A 104 -8.14 10.14 -2.85
C ASP A 104 -7.06 11.24 -2.88
N SER A 105 -6.23 11.33 -1.85
CA SER A 105 -5.18 12.36 -1.73
C SER A 105 -4.15 12.27 -2.85
N THR A 106 -3.86 11.05 -3.31
CA THR A 106 -2.91 10.80 -4.40
C THR A 106 -3.56 10.69 -5.77
N SER A 107 -4.89 10.80 -5.86
CA SER A 107 -5.66 10.60 -7.09
C SER A 107 -5.29 9.28 -7.80
N PHE A 108 -5.07 8.22 -7.01
CA PHE A 108 -4.55 6.96 -7.54
C PHE A 108 -5.57 6.29 -8.48
N PRO A 109 -5.19 5.91 -9.71
CA PRO A 109 -6.10 5.29 -10.67
C PRO A 109 -6.42 3.83 -10.30
N LEU A 110 -7.56 3.65 -9.64
CA LEU A 110 -8.10 2.35 -9.26
C LEU A 110 -8.67 1.57 -10.45
N GLN A 111 -8.54 0.25 -10.40
CA GLN A 111 -9.30 -0.66 -11.25
C GLN A 111 -10.80 -0.61 -10.89
N HIS A 112 -11.65 -0.86 -11.89
CA HIS A 112 -13.11 -0.70 -11.79
C HIS A 112 -13.70 -1.38 -10.54
N LYS A 113 -13.28 -2.61 -10.22
CA LYS A 113 -13.81 -3.34 -9.05
C LYS A 113 -13.49 -2.64 -7.73
N LEU A 114 -12.23 -2.24 -7.55
CA LEU A 114 -11.80 -1.50 -6.35
C LEU A 114 -12.48 -0.15 -6.26
N ARG A 115 -12.64 0.55 -7.38
CA ARG A 115 -13.34 1.83 -7.43
C ARG A 115 -14.78 1.70 -6.92
N THR A 116 -15.54 0.75 -7.45
CA THR A 116 -16.92 0.49 -6.99
C THR A 116 -16.95 0.13 -5.50
N PHE A 117 -16.01 -0.70 -5.03
CA PHE A 117 -15.91 -1.04 -3.62
C PHE A 117 -15.71 0.19 -2.71
N PHE A 118 -14.75 1.07 -3.04
CA PHE A 118 -14.49 2.26 -2.24
C PHE A 118 -15.61 3.30 -2.34
N GLU A 119 -16.28 3.42 -3.49
CA GLU A 119 -17.48 4.27 -3.64
C GLU A 119 -18.64 3.77 -2.75
N ASP A 120 -18.92 2.46 -2.76
CA ASP A 120 -19.95 1.86 -1.90
C ASP A 120 -19.58 1.94 -0.41
N PHE A 121 -18.31 1.74 -0.07
CA PHE A 121 -17.80 1.84 1.30
C PHE A 121 -18.02 3.25 1.86
N LYS A 122 -17.66 4.28 1.10
CA LYS A 122 -17.89 5.68 1.46
C LYS A 122 -19.38 5.98 1.64
N ARG A 123 -20.22 5.51 0.71
CA ARG A 123 -21.67 5.74 0.78
C ARG A 123 -22.28 5.17 2.06
N LYS A 124 -21.91 3.94 2.43
CA LYS A 124 -22.37 3.31 3.68
C LYS A 124 -21.91 4.08 4.91
N GLN A 125 -20.70 4.63 4.92
CA GLN A 125 -20.25 5.46 6.05
C GLN A 125 -21.07 6.75 6.17
N THR A 126 -21.36 7.44 5.06
CA THR A 126 -22.18 8.65 5.08
C THR A 126 -23.62 8.36 5.51
N GLU A 127 -24.22 7.30 4.99
CA GLU A 127 -25.56 6.84 5.39
C GLU A 127 -25.61 6.48 6.89
N SER A 128 -24.53 5.95 7.47
CA SER A 128 -24.46 5.61 8.90
C SER A 128 -24.39 6.83 9.82
N VAL A 129 -23.94 7.99 9.31
CA VAL A 129 -23.78 9.23 10.08
C VAL A 129 -25.04 10.11 10.02
N GLU A 130 -25.91 9.92 9.02
CA GLU A 130 -27.14 10.71 8.86
C GLU A 130 -28.34 10.24 9.71
N PHE A 131 -28.21 9.15 10.47
CA PHE A 131 -29.28 8.60 11.32
C PHE A 131 -29.04 8.76 12.85
N ASP A 132 -28.03 9.52 13.27
CA ASP A 132 -27.80 9.90 14.68
C ASP A 132 -28.20 11.37 14.97
#